data_AF-A0A937B3F7-F1
#
_entry.id   AF-A0A937B3F7-F1
#
_cell.length_a   1.000
_cell.length_b   1.000
_cell.length_c   1.000
_cell.angle_alpha   90.00
_cell.angle_beta   90.00
_cell.angle_gamma   90.00
#
_symmetry.space_group_name_H-M   'P 1'
#
loop_
_entity.id
_entity.type
_entity.pdbx_description
1 polymer ?
#
loop_
_entity_poly.entity_id
_entity_poly.type
_entity_poly.pdbx_seq_one_letter_code
_entity_poly.pdbx_strand_id
1 'polypeptide(L)'
;MARGKAPSDPAELEKLEWPYAWPPPWRSDRLLGHDPAEETMLAASRSGRLHHAWLITGPRGIGKATLAWRFARFLLCGGQQVGLFGDGPDGLEVAADAPGRSLIDARSHPDLFHLRRTLNPETGRMRSEIAVDDVRGLGEFMHMTPAMGAARVAI
;
A
#
# COMPACT_ATOMS: atom_id res chain seq x y z
N MET A 1 -34.47 -15.13 6.05
CA MET A 1 -33.18 -14.72 6.65
C MET A 1 -33.00 -13.25 6.35
N ALA A 2 -32.81 -12.41 7.37
CA ALA A 2 -32.73 -10.95 7.19
C ALA A 2 -31.44 -10.57 6.43
N ARG A 3 -31.57 -9.83 5.33
CA ARG A 3 -30.45 -9.18 4.64
C ARG A 3 -29.80 -8.20 5.62
N GLY A 4 -28.62 -8.53 6.13
CA GLY A 4 -27.80 -7.56 6.84
C GLY A 4 -27.40 -6.47 5.85
N LYS A 5 -27.79 -5.23 6.11
CA LYS A 5 -27.39 -4.07 5.29
C LYS A 5 -25.85 -4.00 5.28
N ALA A 6 -25.25 -3.93 4.10
CA ALA A 6 -23.80 -3.77 4.00
C ALA A 6 -23.37 -2.49 4.74
N PRO A 7 -22.34 -2.55 5.59
CA PRO A 7 -21.86 -1.37 6.32
C PRO A 7 -21.42 -0.29 5.33
N SER A 8 -21.96 0.91 5.49
CA SER A 8 -21.59 2.08 4.69
C SER A 8 -20.54 2.96 5.37
N ASP A 9 -20.31 2.76 6.67
CA ASP A 9 -19.30 3.48 7.45
C ASP A 9 -17.89 2.93 7.13
N PRO A 10 -16.95 3.78 6.66
CA PRO A 10 -15.56 3.40 6.42
C PRO A 10 -14.88 2.73 7.61
N ALA A 11 -15.21 3.12 8.85
CA ALA A 11 -14.62 2.55 10.04
C ALA A 11 -15.09 1.10 10.30
N GLU A 12 -16.36 0.80 10.02
CA GLU A 12 -16.88 -0.57 10.10
C GLU A 12 -16.31 -1.46 8.99
N LEU A 13 -16.17 -0.91 7.78
CA LEU A 13 -15.51 -1.60 6.66
C LEU A 13 -14.05 -1.93 6.99
N GLU A 14 -13.32 -1.01 7.60
CA GLU A 14 -11.95 -1.25 8.01
C GLU A 14 -11.86 -2.34 9.10
N LYS A 15 -12.76 -2.35 10.08
CA LYS A 15 -12.82 -3.41 11.10
C LYS A 15 -13.11 -4.79 10.52
N LEU A 16 -13.94 -4.87 9.47
CA LEU A 16 -14.22 -6.13 8.77
C LEU A 16 -13.01 -6.62 7.97
N GLU A 17 -12.26 -5.69 7.38
CA GLU A 17 -11.04 -5.98 6.61
C GLU A 17 -9.85 -6.34 7.51
N TRP A 18 -9.73 -5.64 8.64
CA TRP A 18 -8.64 -5.74 9.60
C TRP A 18 -9.19 -5.87 11.03
N PRO A 19 -9.63 -7.08 11.44
CA PRO A 19 -10.28 -7.31 12.74
C PRO A 19 -9.30 -7.39 13.92
N TYR A 20 -8.07 -6.93 13.75
CA TYR A 20 -7.01 -7.07 14.74
C TYR A 20 -6.76 -5.78 15.51
N ALA A 21 -6.24 -5.89 16.74
CA ALA A 21 -6.04 -4.75 17.65
C ALA A 21 -4.76 -3.93 17.38
N TRP A 22 -3.85 -4.44 16.56
CA TRP A 22 -2.63 -3.76 16.12
C TRP A 22 -2.81 -2.99 14.79
N PRO A 23 -1.95 -2.00 14.50
CA PRO A 23 -2.06 -1.20 13.29
C PRO A 23 -2.07 -2.03 12.01
N PRO A 24 -2.88 -1.67 11.01
CA PRO A 24 -2.84 -2.32 9.71
C PRO A 24 -1.54 -1.99 8.95
N PRO A 25 -1.22 -2.74 7.88
CA PRO A 25 0.02 -2.54 7.12
C PRO A 25 0.21 -1.11 6.60
N TRP A 26 -0.88 -0.47 6.15
CA TRP A 26 -0.86 0.92 5.66
C TRP A 26 -0.78 1.99 6.75
N ARG A 27 -0.77 1.63 8.04
CA ARG A 27 -0.47 2.54 9.17
C ARG A 27 0.66 2.02 10.06
N SER A 28 1.36 0.98 9.63
CA SER A 28 2.46 0.41 10.41
C SER A 28 3.75 1.14 10.07
N ASP A 29 4.38 1.76 11.07
CA ASP A 29 5.68 2.43 10.91
C ASP A 29 6.86 1.49 11.16
N ARG A 30 6.64 0.39 11.88
CA ARG A 30 7.70 -0.52 12.29
C ARG A 30 7.65 -1.81 11.49
N LEU A 31 8.79 -2.17 10.88
CA LEU A 31 9.05 -3.47 10.27
C LEU A 31 10.39 -3.99 10.80
N LEU A 32 10.47 -5.29 11.11
CA LEU A 32 11.66 -5.92 11.68
C LEU A 32 12.06 -7.15 10.86
N GLY A 33 13.35 -7.34 10.64
CA GLY A 33 13.90 -8.54 10.01
C GLY A 33 13.76 -8.61 8.49
N HIS A 34 13.39 -7.50 7.84
CA HIS A 34 13.31 -7.38 6.38
C HIS A 34 14.46 -6.55 5.79
N ASP A 35 15.51 -6.28 6.56
CA ASP A 35 16.63 -5.41 6.14
C ASP A 35 17.20 -5.79 4.75
N PRO A 36 17.45 -7.07 4.43
CA PRO A 36 17.95 -7.44 3.09
C PRO A 36 16.95 -7.13 1.96
N ALA A 37 15.65 -7.23 2.24
CA ALA A 37 14.60 -6.93 1.26
C ALA A 37 14.44 -5.42 1.07
N GLU A 38 14.51 -4.64 2.16
CA GLU A 38 14.52 -3.17 2.10
C GLU A 38 15.74 -2.67 1.31
N GLU A 39 16.93 -3.21 1.56
CA GLU A 39 18.16 -2.86 0.84
C GLU A 39 18.05 -3.16 -0.66
N THR A 40 17.48 -4.32 -1.03
CA THR A 40 17.25 -4.69 -2.42
C THR A 40 16.32 -3.70 -3.14
N MET A 41 15.22 -3.33 -2.50
CA MET A 41 14.24 -2.37 -3.05
C MET A 41 14.84 -0.97 -3.15
N LEU A 42 15.60 -0.54 -2.15
CA LEU A 42 16.29 0.75 -2.13
C LEU A 42 17.34 0.83 -3.25
N ALA A 43 18.16 -0.21 -3.40
CA ALA A 43 19.16 -0.29 -4.46
C ALA A 43 18.51 -0.25 -5.86
N ALA A 44 17.40 -0.96 -6.05
CA ALA A 44 16.65 -0.94 -7.30
C ALA A 44 16.12 0.47 -7.62
N SER A 45 15.57 1.17 -6.62
CA SER A 45 15.10 2.55 -6.80
C SER A 45 16.25 3.52 -7.13
N ARG A 46 17.37 3.45 -6.41
CA ARG A 46 18.57 4.28 -6.64
C ARG A 46 19.19 4.07 -8.02
N SER A 47 19.08 2.87 -8.57
CA SER A 47 19.62 2.54 -9.90
C SER A 47 18.88 3.21 -11.07
N GLY A 48 17.69 3.77 -10.82
CA GLY A 48 16.79 4.26 -11.88
C GLY A 48 16.17 3.16 -12.74
N ARG A 49 16.44 1.87 -12.45
CA ARG A 49 15.92 0.70 -13.17
C ARG A 49 15.02 -0.13 -12.26
N LEU A 50 13.88 0.45 -11.88
CA LEU A 50 12.93 -0.25 -11.03
C LEU A 50 12.12 -1.27 -11.84
N HIS A 51 12.12 -2.53 -11.39
CA HIS A 51 11.20 -3.53 -11.93
C HIS A 51 9.75 -3.10 -11.65
N HIS A 52 8.90 -3.15 -12.68
CA HIS A 52 7.51 -2.69 -12.61
C HIS A 52 6.60 -3.60 -11.76
N ALA A 53 7.04 -4.83 -11.45
CA ALA A 53 6.28 -5.78 -10.65
C ALA A 53 7.21 -6.51 -9.67
N TRP A 54 6.79 -6.58 -8.41
CA TRP A 54 7.50 -7.24 -7.32
C TRP A 54 6.61 -8.30 -6.68
N LEU A 55 7.15 -9.50 -6.47
CA LEU A 55 6.48 -10.59 -5.76
C LEU A 55 7.16 -10.83 -4.42
N ILE A 56 6.50 -10.44 -3.33
CA ILE A 56 7.00 -10.62 -1.96
C ILE A 56 6.48 -11.95 -1.41
N THR A 57 7.38 -12.90 -1.18
CA THR A 57 7.05 -14.26 -0.72
C THR A 57 7.52 -14.52 0.71
N GLY A 58 6.90 -15.50 1.39
CA GLY A 58 7.28 -15.91 2.74
C GLY A 58 6.10 -16.27 3.64
N PRO A 59 6.34 -16.76 4.87
CA PRO A 59 5.29 -17.23 5.78
C PRO A 59 4.22 -16.19 6.11
N ARG A 60 3.02 -16.64 6.49
CA ARG A 60 1.93 -15.75 6.91
C ARG A 60 2.33 -15.00 8.18
N GLY A 61 2.09 -13.68 8.21
CA GLY A 61 2.30 -12.85 9.40
C GLY A 61 3.71 -12.24 9.56
N ILE A 62 4.66 -12.50 8.65
CA ILE A 62 6.03 -11.97 8.81
C ILE A 62 6.18 -10.46 8.52
N GLY A 63 5.12 -9.75 8.09
CA GLY A 63 5.22 -8.33 7.71
C GLY A 63 5.35 -8.03 6.22
N LYS A 64 5.09 -9.00 5.33
CA LYS A 64 5.18 -8.81 3.86
C LYS A 64 4.33 -7.63 3.33
N ALA A 65 3.10 -7.51 3.81
CA ALA A 65 2.22 -6.40 3.44
C ALA A 65 2.82 -5.08 3.93
N THR A 66 3.32 -5.04 5.17
CA THR A 66 3.98 -3.86 5.73
C THR A 66 5.19 -3.44 4.89
N LEU A 67 6.01 -4.39 4.42
CA LEU A 67 7.11 -4.11 3.49
C LEU A 67 6.62 -3.47 2.19
N ALA A 68 5.56 -4.03 1.57
CA ALA A 68 4.97 -3.46 0.36
C ALA A 68 4.48 -2.02 0.56
N TRP A 69 3.78 -1.77 1.67
CA TRP A 69 3.27 -0.45 2.03
C TRP A 69 4.39 0.55 2.34
N ARG A 70 5.46 0.12 3.02
CA ARG A 70 6.65 0.95 3.24
C ARG A 70 7.32 1.32 1.92
N PHE A 71 7.47 0.37 1.01
CA PHE A 71 8.04 0.66 -0.30
C PHE A 71 7.14 1.58 -1.14
N ALA A 72 5.82 1.41 -1.09
CA ALA A 72 4.89 2.31 -1.76
C ALA A 72 4.96 3.75 -1.22
N ARG A 73 5.03 3.92 0.10
CA ARG A 73 5.24 5.23 0.73
C ARG A 73 6.55 5.86 0.26
N PHE A 74 7.61 5.07 0.21
CA PHE A 74 8.90 5.53 -0.28
C PHE A 74 8.82 6.00 -1.75
N LEU A 75 8.18 5.24 -2.63
CA LEU A 75 8.06 5.61 -4.04
C LEU A 75 7.17 6.85 -4.27
N LEU A 76 6.09 7.01 -3.48
CA LEU A 76 5.11 8.07 -3.66
C LEU A 76 5.46 9.36 -2.89
N CYS A 77 6.10 9.24 -1.72
CA CYS A 77 6.36 10.35 -0.81
C CYS A 77 7.85 10.54 -0.47
N GLY A 78 8.69 9.52 -0.70
CA GLY A 78 10.12 9.54 -0.35
C GLY A 78 11.00 10.37 -1.30
N GLY A 79 10.52 10.68 -2.50
CA GLY A 79 11.26 11.47 -3.50
C GLY A 79 11.58 12.91 -3.08
N GLN A 80 10.98 13.41 -1.99
CA GLN A 80 11.32 14.72 -1.41
C GLN A 80 12.48 14.67 -0.41
N GLN A 81 13.03 13.48 -0.12
CA GLN A 81 14.14 13.28 0.81
C GLN A 81 15.52 13.26 0.12
N VAL A 82 15.67 13.91 -1.03
CA VAL A 82 17.02 14.17 -1.55
C VAL A 82 17.63 15.24 -0.66
N GLY A 83 18.65 14.87 0.11
CA GLY A 83 19.32 15.79 1.02
C GLY A 83 19.84 17.02 0.30
N LEU A 84 20.07 18.12 1.04
CA LEU A 84 20.64 19.36 0.52
C LEU A 84 21.96 19.16 -0.24
N PHE A 85 22.65 18.04 -0.01
CA PHE A 85 23.92 17.64 -0.61
C PHE A 85 23.79 16.56 -1.71
N GLY A 86 22.58 16.18 -2.10
CA GLY A 86 22.34 15.16 -3.13
C GLY A 86 22.41 13.72 -2.62
N ASP A 87 22.62 13.52 -1.32
CA ASP A 87 22.55 12.19 -0.70
C ASP A 87 21.09 11.70 -0.69
N GLY A 88 20.88 10.53 -1.28
CA GLY A 88 19.58 9.86 -1.27
C GLY A 88 19.28 9.22 0.09
N PRO A 89 18.02 8.91 0.39
CA PRO A 89 17.60 8.33 1.66
C PRO A 89 18.29 6.99 1.94
N ASP A 90 18.73 6.76 3.18
CA ASP A 90 19.44 5.54 3.63
C ASP A 90 18.54 4.32 3.85
N GLY A 91 17.23 4.48 3.73
CA GLY A 91 16.25 3.42 3.94
C GLY A 91 14.92 3.73 3.28
N LEU A 92 13.94 2.85 3.49
CA LEU A 92 12.56 3.02 3.00
C LEU A 92 11.67 3.78 3.99
N GLU A 93 12.23 4.30 5.09
CA GLU A 93 11.46 5.05 6.07
C GLU A 93 11.08 6.43 5.53
N VAL A 94 9.81 6.76 5.65
CA VAL A 94 9.26 8.06 5.25
C VAL A 94 8.69 8.74 6.48
N ALA A 95 9.06 10.01 6.69
CA ALA A 95 8.58 10.78 7.82
C ALA A 95 7.04 10.87 7.84
N ALA A 96 6.44 10.89 9.03
CA ALA A 96 4.98 10.89 9.18
C ALA A 96 4.32 12.17 8.63
N ASP A 97 5.06 13.28 8.59
CA ASP A 97 4.67 14.59 8.06
C ASP A 97 5.04 14.78 6.57
N ALA A 98 5.61 13.77 5.92
CA ALA A 98 5.97 13.86 4.51
C ALA A 98 4.72 14.12 3.64
N PRO A 99 4.80 15.01 2.63
CA PRO A 99 3.65 15.30 1.77
C PRO A 99 3.06 14.05 1.11
N GLY A 100 1.74 13.91 1.18
CA GLY A 100 1.01 12.75 0.66
C GLY A 100 0.99 11.53 1.59
N ARG A 101 1.82 11.47 2.64
CA ARG A 101 1.87 10.31 3.56
C ARG A 101 0.54 10.07 4.25
N SER A 102 -0.11 11.12 4.73
CA SER A 102 -1.43 11.05 5.35
C SER A 102 -2.52 10.51 4.41
N LEU A 103 -2.41 10.78 3.10
CA LEU A 103 -3.31 10.23 2.09
C LEU A 103 -3.08 8.73 1.88
N ILE A 104 -1.82 8.27 1.94
CA ILE A 104 -1.49 6.84 1.87
C ILE A 104 -2.04 6.11 3.11
N ASP A 105 -1.83 6.67 4.30
CA ASP A 105 -2.31 6.09 5.56
C ASP A 105 -3.86 6.06 5.66
N ALA A 106 -4.52 6.94 4.90
CA ALA A 106 -5.97 6.95 4.68
C ALA A 106 -6.43 6.08 3.48
N ARG A 107 -5.49 5.55 2.69
CA ARG A 107 -5.72 4.80 1.42
C ARG A 107 -6.44 5.62 0.34
N SER A 108 -6.29 6.95 0.36
CA SER A 108 -6.93 7.89 -0.56
C SER A 108 -5.95 8.62 -1.48
N HIS A 109 -4.67 8.24 -1.48
CA HIS A 109 -3.67 8.82 -2.36
C HIS A 109 -4.04 8.59 -3.84
N PRO A 110 -4.07 9.63 -4.70
CA PRO A 110 -4.55 9.51 -6.09
C PRO A 110 -3.69 8.59 -6.97
N ASP A 111 -2.41 8.43 -6.60
CA ASP A 111 -1.46 7.55 -7.28
C ASP A 111 -1.27 6.19 -6.57
N LEU A 112 -2.21 5.81 -5.70
CA LEU A 112 -2.22 4.52 -5.00
C LEU A 112 -3.49 3.74 -5.33
N PHE A 113 -3.34 2.51 -5.79
CA PHE A 113 -4.45 1.57 -5.97
C PHE A 113 -4.31 0.41 -5.00
N HIS A 114 -5.17 0.35 -3.98
CA HIS A 114 -5.18 -0.76 -3.03
C HIS A 114 -6.16 -1.84 -3.49
N LEU A 115 -5.63 -2.91 -4.07
CA LEU A 115 -6.40 -4.05 -4.52
C LEU A 115 -6.70 -4.97 -3.34
N ARG A 116 -7.97 -5.10 -3.01
CA ARG A 116 -8.43 -5.88 -1.87
C ARG A 116 -9.74 -6.59 -2.18
N ARG A 117 -10.01 -7.62 -1.39
CA ARG A 117 -11.27 -8.34 -1.41
C ARG A 117 -12.41 -7.38 -1.07
N THR A 118 -13.51 -7.48 -1.80
CA THR A 118 -14.72 -6.68 -1.53
C THR A 118 -15.73 -7.42 -0.65
N LEU A 119 -16.70 -6.70 -0.11
CA LEU A 119 -17.85 -7.30 0.56
C LEU A 119 -18.75 -8.00 -0.44
N ASN A 120 -19.34 -9.11 -0.01
CA ASN A 120 -20.45 -9.72 -0.72
C ASN A 120 -21.73 -8.92 -0.36
N PRO A 121 -22.41 -8.30 -1.34
CA PRO A 121 -23.58 -7.46 -1.09
C PRO A 121 -24.80 -8.24 -0.57
N GLU A 122 -24.85 -9.55 -0.79
CA GLU A 122 -25.96 -10.40 -0.34
C GLU A 122 -25.77 -10.90 1.08
N THR A 123 -24.53 -11.24 1.46
CA THR A 123 -24.22 -11.84 2.76
C THR A 123 -23.63 -10.86 3.76
N GLY A 124 -23.18 -9.68 3.32
CA GLY A 124 -22.53 -8.68 4.16
C GLY A 124 -21.15 -9.10 4.69
N ARG A 125 -20.58 -10.21 4.20
CA ARG A 125 -19.27 -10.74 4.61
C ARG A 125 -18.22 -10.44 3.54
N MET A 126 -16.95 -10.36 3.94
CA MET A 126 -15.83 -10.27 2.99
C MET A 126 -15.79 -11.52 2.11
N ARG A 127 -15.76 -11.35 0.79
CA ARG A 127 -15.53 -12.44 -0.18
C ARG A 127 -14.24 -13.17 0.16
N SER A 128 -14.10 -14.48 -0.06
CA SER A 128 -12.86 -15.25 0.24
C SER A 128 -11.67 -14.90 -0.66
N GLU A 129 -11.95 -14.44 -1.87
CA GLU A 129 -11.02 -14.23 -2.96
C GLU A 129 -11.15 -12.82 -3.53
N ILE A 130 -10.10 -12.37 -4.25
CA ILE A 130 -10.14 -11.14 -5.05
C ILE A 130 -10.85 -11.50 -6.37
N ALA A 131 -12.00 -10.89 -6.62
CA ALA A 131 -12.78 -11.15 -7.81
C ALA A 131 -12.23 -10.38 -9.02
N VAL A 132 -12.56 -10.83 -10.24
CA VAL A 132 -12.19 -10.13 -11.48
C VAL A 132 -12.65 -8.67 -11.46
N ASP A 133 -13.83 -8.40 -10.90
CA ASP A 133 -14.36 -7.04 -10.82
C ASP A 133 -13.56 -6.15 -9.86
N ASP A 134 -12.89 -6.71 -8.85
CA ASP A 134 -12.00 -5.96 -7.95
C ASP A 134 -10.73 -5.49 -8.69
N VAL A 135 -10.28 -6.25 -9.70
CA VAL A 135 -9.08 -5.97 -10.49
C VAL A 135 -9.36 -5.07 -11.71
N ARG A 136 -10.59 -5.03 -12.21
CA ARG A 136 -10.93 -4.36 -13.48
C ARG A 136 -10.50 -2.88 -13.51
N GLY A 137 -10.59 -2.18 -12.38
CA GLY A 137 -10.17 -0.78 -12.26
C GLY A 137 -8.66 -0.54 -12.27
N LEU A 138 -7.84 -1.58 -12.05
CA LEU A 138 -6.38 -1.46 -12.00
C LEU A 138 -5.81 -1.04 -13.36
N GLY A 139 -6.35 -1.59 -14.44
CA GLY A 139 -5.89 -1.28 -15.80
C GLY A 139 -6.08 0.20 -16.13
N GLU A 140 -7.28 0.73 -15.88
CA GLU A 140 -7.59 2.16 -16.09
C GLU A 140 -6.70 3.05 -15.22
N PHE A 141 -6.55 2.70 -13.94
CA PHE A 141 -5.68 3.41 -13.01
C PHE A 141 -4.23 3.53 -13.51
N MET A 142 -3.66 2.45 -14.06
CA MET A 142 -2.27 2.46 -14.55
C MET A 142 -2.06 3.24 -15.85
N HIS A 143 -3.12 3.48 -16.64
CA HIS A 143 -3.05 4.27 -17.88
C HIS A 143 -3.07 5.78 -17.63
N MET A 144 -3.49 6.22 -16.45
CA MET A 144 -3.56 7.64 -16.12
C MET A 144 -2.17 8.20 -15.80
N THR A 145 -1.96 9.49 -16.08
CA THR A 145 -0.75 10.20 -15.62
C THR A 145 -0.74 10.30 -14.10
N PRO A 146 0.40 10.10 -13.40
CA PRO A 146 0.50 10.38 -11.98
C PRO A 146 0.06 11.82 -11.63
N ALA A 147 -0.67 11.98 -10.54
CA ALA A 147 -1.25 13.26 -10.13
C ALA A 147 -0.34 14.07 -9.21
N MET A 148 0.42 13.41 -8.33
CA MET A 148 1.26 14.06 -7.31
C MET A 148 2.73 13.65 -7.41
N GLY A 149 3.00 12.41 -7.81
CA GLY A 149 4.35 11.85 -7.83
C GLY A 149 4.89 11.54 -9.22
N ALA A 150 6.02 10.83 -9.26
CA ALA A 150 6.61 10.32 -10.50
C ALA A 150 6.08 8.93 -10.90
N ALA A 151 5.33 8.26 -10.01
CA ALA A 151 4.90 6.89 -10.19
C ALA A 151 3.47 6.68 -9.71
N ARG A 152 2.84 5.63 -10.22
CA ARG A 152 1.63 5.03 -9.68
C ARG A 152 1.99 3.69 -9.06
N VAL A 153 1.39 3.38 -7.92
CA VAL A 153 1.66 2.13 -7.19
C VAL A 153 0.35 1.39 -6.96
N ALA A 154 0.34 0.09 -7.24
CA ALA A 154 -0.73 -0.80 -6.82
C ALA A 154 -0.20 -1.87 -5.87
N ILE A 155 -0.98 -2.19 -4.84
CA ILE A 155 -0.68 -3.20 -3.81
C ILE A 155 -1.85 -4.15 -3.71
#